data_AF-A0A2E4N1J6-F1
#
_entry.id   AF-A0A2E4N1J6-F1
#
_cell.length_a   1.000
_cell.length_b   1.000
_cell.length_c   1.000
_cell.angle_alpha   90.00
_cell.angle_beta   90.00
_cell.angle_gamma   90.00
#
_symmetry.space_group_name_H-M   'P 1'
#
loop_
_entity.id
_entity.type
_entity.pdbx_description
1 polymer ?
#
loop_
_entity_poly.entity_id
_entity_poly.type
_entity_poly.pdbx_seq_one_letter_code
_entity_poly.pdbx_strand_id
1 'polypeptide(L)'
;TVVQFSFDSLCETSAKVAHVACIESEPVKTAEGIRMRTRFRVMEGVKGEVGEEIEILLPGGQLDGRRVHVAGIPSFTPGRETVLFLSGPDGIGSPWPVGLGQGCYRVTSSEKGRRVHLQHGTNPIPDGALHKPASEGPYQVDLKAFLRTIRETTGVTASSEK
;
A
#
# COMPACT_ATOMS: atom_id res chain seq x y z
N THR A 1 2.01 -11.17 17.01
CA THR A 1 3.13 -10.21 16.93
C THR A 1 3.14 -9.62 15.54
N VAL A 2 3.20 -8.29 15.40
CA VAL A 2 3.38 -7.67 14.09
C VAL A 2 4.82 -7.96 13.65
N VAL A 3 4.99 -8.68 12.55
CA VAL A 3 6.31 -8.95 11.98
C VAL A 3 6.81 -7.65 11.34
N GLN A 4 8.00 -7.22 11.73
CA GLN A 4 8.66 -6.07 11.12
C GLN A 4 9.38 -6.54 9.85
N PHE A 5 8.98 -6.02 8.70
CA PHE A 5 9.57 -6.36 7.42
C PHE A 5 10.76 -5.43 7.12
N SER A 6 11.78 -5.95 6.43
CA SER A 6 12.69 -5.10 5.64
C SER A 6 12.00 -4.73 4.33
N PHE A 7 12.55 -3.72 3.61
CA PHE A 7 11.99 -3.33 2.32
C PHE A 7 12.09 -4.46 1.31
N ASP A 8 13.21 -5.16 1.27
CA ASP A 8 13.46 -6.28 0.37
C ASP A 8 12.51 -7.45 0.67
N SER A 9 12.36 -7.84 1.94
CA SER A 9 11.43 -8.91 2.31
C SER A 9 9.97 -8.52 2.03
N LEU A 10 9.61 -7.23 2.14
CA LEU A 10 8.28 -6.75 1.75
C LEU A 10 8.07 -6.89 0.23
N CYS A 11 9.07 -6.51 -0.57
CA CYS A 11 9.05 -6.66 -2.01
C CYS A 11 8.94 -8.13 -2.44
N GLU A 12 9.68 -9.03 -1.79
CA GLU A 12 9.67 -10.47 -2.06
C GLU A 12 8.32 -11.10 -1.70
N THR A 13 7.85 -10.86 -0.47
CA THR A 13 6.63 -11.49 0.09
C THR A 13 5.36 -11.05 -0.63
N SER A 14 5.33 -9.83 -1.17
CA SER A 14 4.16 -9.31 -1.86
C SER A 14 3.92 -10.03 -3.18
N ALA A 15 2.72 -10.57 -3.37
CA ALA A 15 2.31 -11.15 -4.65
C ALA A 15 2.07 -10.06 -5.70
N LYS A 16 1.54 -8.91 -5.26
CA LYS A 16 1.20 -7.78 -6.14
C LYS A 16 1.68 -6.47 -5.53
N VAL A 17 2.13 -5.55 -6.38
CA VAL A 17 2.46 -4.18 -5.99
C VAL A 17 1.90 -3.21 -7.02
N ALA A 18 1.17 -2.19 -6.56
CA ALA A 18 0.56 -1.19 -7.44
C ALA A 18 0.52 0.20 -6.80
N HIS A 19 0.70 1.23 -7.63
CA HIS A 19 0.29 2.60 -7.30
C HIS A 19 -1.18 2.75 -7.65
N VAL A 20 -1.97 3.19 -6.67
CA VAL A 20 -3.42 3.24 -6.78
C VAL A 20 -3.99 4.55 -6.25
N ALA A 21 -5.19 4.89 -6.70
CA ALA A 21 -6.01 5.97 -6.14
C ALA A 21 -7.25 5.38 -5.47
N CYS A 22 -7.50 5.71 -4.20
CA CYS A 22 -8.70 5.29 -3.50
C CYS A 22 -9.93 5.97 -4.11
N ILE A 23 -10.87 5.16 -4.60
CA ILE A 23 -12.14 5.65 -5.17
C ILE A 23 -13.20 5.72 -4.06
N GLU A 24 -13.27 4.68 -3.24
CA GLU A 24 -14.34 4.47 -2.26
C GLU A 24 -13.79 3.72 -1.05
N SER A 25 -14.31 4.04 0.14
CA SER A 25 -13.98 3.38 1.41
C SER A 25 -15.19 3.46 2.33
N GLU A 26 -15.85 2.33 2.57
CA GLU A 26 -17.07 2.29 3.38
C GLU A 26 -17.17 1.06 4.29
N PRO A 27 -17.82 1.19 5.46
CA PRO A 27 -18.08 0.08 6.35
C PRO A 27 -19.21 -0.81 5.80
N VAL A 28 -18.97 -2.11 5.73
CA VAL A 28 -19.92 -3.13 5.29
C VAL A 28 -20.05 -4.21 6.36
N LYS A 29 -21.28 -4.75 6.50
CA LYS A 29 -21.53 -5.91 7.37
C LYS A 29 -21.26 -7.19 6.59
N THR A 30 -20.38 -8.03 7.10
CA THR A 30 -20.06 -9.35 6.55
C THR A 30 -20.41 -10.44 7.55
N ALA A 31 -20.35 -11.71 7.13
CA ALA A 31 -20.52 -12.85 8.04
C ALA A 31 -19.50 -12.84 9.20
N GLU A 32 -18.33 -12.25 8.99
CA GLU A 32 -17.21 -12.21 9.95
C GLU A 32 -17.16 -10.90 10.75
N GLY A 33 -18.16 -10.03 10.60
CA GLY A 33 -18.29 -8.76 11.32
C GLY A 33 -18.23 -7.52 10.43
N ILE A 34 -17.97 -6.37 11.05
CA ILE A 34 -17.87 -5.07 10.35
C ILE A 34 -16.49 -4.98 9.69
N ARG A 35 -16.48 -4.73 8.38
CA ARG A 35 -15.28 -4.52 7.58
C ARG A 35 -15.34 -3.21 6.83
N MET A 36 -14.18 -2.66 6.52
CA MET A 36 -14.03 -1.59 5.54
C MET A 36 -13.81 -2.20 4.16
N ARG A 37 -14.78 -2.04 3.25
CA ARG A 37 -14.59 -2.30 1.83
C ARG A 37 -13.96 -1.07 1.21
N THR A 38 -12.75 -1.22 0.67
CA THR A 38 -12.04 -0.13 0.00
C THR A 38 -11.76 -0.52 -1.44
N ARG A 39 -12.17 0.34 -2.37
CA ARG A 39 -11.93 0.18 -3.81
C ARG A 39 -10.92 1.20 -4.30
N PHE A 40 -10.00 0.73 -5.13
CA PHE A 40 -8.95 1.54 -5.70
C PHE A 40 -8.91 1.40 -7.22
N ARG A 41 -8.66 2.52 -7.90
CA ARG A 41 -8.23 2.53 -9.30
C ARG A 41 -6.74 2.26 -9.35
N VAL A 42 -6.33 1.32 -10.18
CA VAL A 42 -4.90 1.09 -10.45
C VAL A 42 -4.41 2.19 -11.39
N MET A 43 -3.40 2.92 -10.93
CA MET A 43 -2.73 3.96 -11.72
C MET A 43 -1.52 3.37 -12.44
N GLU A 44 -0.77 2.49 -11.77
CA GLU A 44 0.39 1.80 -12.33
C GLU A 44 0.60 0.46 -11.62
N GLY A 45 0.70 -0.61 -12.40
CA GLY A 45 1.15 -1.92 -11.92
C GLY A 45 2.66 -2.01 -11.85
N VAL A 46 3.18 -2.52 -10.73
CA VAL A 46 4.63 -2.55 -10.45
C VAL A 46 5.14 -3.97 -10.37
N LYS A 47 4.40 -4.86 -9.69
CA LYS A 47 4.71 -6.29 -9.56
C LYS A 47 3.42 -7.11 -9.65
N GLY A 48 3.50 -8.25 -10.35
CA GLY A 48 2.39 -9.19 -10.51
C GLY A 48 1.28 -8.67 -11.41
N GLU A 49 0.31 -9.53 -11.71
CA GLU A 49 -0.86 -9.15 -12.50
C GLU A 49 -1.86 -8.36 -11.65
N VAL A 50 -2.00 -7.08 -11.99
CA VAL A 50 -2.97 -6.15 -11.40
C VAL A 50 -3.91 -5.67 -12.50
N GLY A 51 -5.22 -5.82 -12.26
CA GLY A 51 -6.25 -5.32 -13.17
C GLY A 51 -6.40 -3.80 -13.06
N GLU A 52 -7.47 -3.26 -13.61
CA GLU A 52 -7.76 -1.81 -13.58
C GLU A 52 -8.22 -1.33 -12.19
N GLU A 53 -8.75 -2.24 -11.38
CA GLU A 53 -9.21 -1.96 -10.02
C GLU A 53 -8.75 -3.04 -9.04
N ILE A 54 -8.60 -2.61 -7.77
CA ILE A 54 -8.33 -3.48 -6.64
C ILE A 54 -9.38 -3.20 -5.57
N GLU A 55 -9.98 -4.26 -5.03
CA GLU A 55 -10.81 -4.20 -3.85
C GLU A 55 -10.11 -4.93 -2.70
N ILE A 56 -10.17 -4.35 -1.50
CA ILE A 56 -9.76 -5.02 -0.26
C ILE A 56 -10.86 -4.91 0.80
N LEU A 57 -10.99 -5.95 1.60
CA LEU A 57 -11.87 -6.00 2.77
C LEU A 57 -11.02 -6.14 4.04
N LEU A 58 -10.95 -5.07 4.84
CA LEU A 58 -10.17 -5.07 6.08
C LEU A 58 -11.07 -5.00 7.31
N PRO A 59 -10.73 -5.67 8.43
CA PRO A 59 -11.46 -5.53 9.68
C PRO A 59 -11.48 -4.09 10.19
N GLY A 60 -12.66 -3.60 10.59
CA GLY A 60 -12.79 -2.25 11.17
C GLY A 60 -13.94 -1.45 10.56
N GLY A 61 -14.11 -0.24 11.06
CA GLY A 61 -15.13 0.70 10.61
C GLY A 61 -16.17 1.02 11.67
N GLN A 62 -17.17 1.81 11.28
CA GLN A 62 -18.29 2.16 12.16
C GLN A 62 -19.60 1.97 11.39
N LEU A 63 -20.48 1.12 11.91
CA LEU A 63 -21.79 0.83 11.32
C LEU A 63 -22.82 0.70 12.43
N ASP A 64 -24.00 1.31 12.26
CA ASP A 64 -25.12 1.28 13.22
C ASP A 64 -24.71 1.64 14.66
N GLY A 65 -23.88 2.67 14.82
CA GLY A 65 -23.39 3.12 16.13
C GLY A 65 -22.32 2.23 16.76
N ARG A 66 -21.98 1.09 16.16
CA ARG A 66 -20.91 0.19 16.63
C ARG A 66 -19.61 0.50 15.90
N ARG A 67 -18.55 0.80 16.65
CA ARG A 67 -17.19 1.03 16.14
C ARG A 67 -16.33 -0.20 16.36
N VAL A 68 -15.65 -0.65 15.32
CA VAL A 68 -14.61 -1.68 15.36
C VAL A 68 -13.29 -1.02 14.97
N HIS A 69 -12.32 -1.07 15.87
CA HIS A 69 -10.97 -0.59 15.62
C HIS A 69 -10.00 -1.73 15.88
N VAL A 70 -9.18 -2.05 14.88
CA VAL A 70 -8.15 -3.09 14.97
C VAL A 70 -6.80 -2.43 14.78
N ALA A 71 -5.95 -2.52 15.79
CA ALA A 71 -4.63 -1.90 15.76
C ALA A 71 -3.79 -2.42 14.59
N GLY A 72 -3.13 -1.51 13.88
CA GLY A 72 -2.28 -1.81 12.73
C GLY A 72 -3.02 -1.93 11.39
N ILE A 73 -4.36 -2.01 11.37
CA ILE A 73 -5.12 -1.99 10.12
C ILE A 73 -5.02 -0.59 9.49
N PRO A 74 -4.58 -0.48 8.22
CA PRO A 74 -4.52 0.79 7.53
C PRO A 74 -5.92 1.33 7.24
N SER A 75 -6.03 2.65 7.18
CA SER A 75 -7.24 3.34 6.72
C SER A 75 -6.93 4.10 5.43
N PHE A 76 -7.94 4.18 4.57
CA PHE A 76 -7.82 4.81 3.26
C PHE A 76 -8.89 5.87 3.09
N THR A 77 -8.51 6.98 2.47
CA THR A 77 -9.40 8.12 2.22
C THR A 77 -9.61 8.25 0.71
N PRO A 78 -10.87 8.33 0.23
CA PRO A 78 -11.16 8.60 -1.17
C PRO A 78 -10.40 9.81 -1.71
N GLY A 79 -9.95 9.72 -2.96
CA GLY A 79 -9.14 10.74 -3.63
C GLY A 79 -7.66 10.78 -3.22
N ARG A 80 -7.21 9.92 -2.29
CA ARG A 80 -5.80 9.79 -1.93
C ARG A 80 -5.14 8.65 -2.70
N GLU A 81 -3.87 8.86 -3.01
CA GLU A 81 -3.03 7.89 -3.69
C GLU A 81 -2.14 7.14 -2.70
N THR A 82 -1.89 5.87 -3.00
CA THR A 82 -1.09 4.97 -2.18
C THR A 82 -0.34 3.97 -3.06
N VAL A 83 0.90 3.62 -2.72
CA VAL A 83 1.53 2.40 -3.23
C VAL A 83 1.22 1.26 -2.27
N LEU A 84 0.55 0.23 -2.77
CA LEU A 84 0.11 -0.93 -2.00
C LEU A 84 0.96 -2.15 -2.33
N PHE A 85 1.42 -2.81 -1.28
CA PHE A 85 2.08 -4.12 -1.30
C PHE A 85 1.09 -5.15 -0.80
N LEU A 86 0.64 -6.03 -1.69
CA LEU A 86 -0.49 -6.92 -1.45
C LEU A 86 -0.07 -8.40 -1.51
N SER A 87 -0.65 -9.18 -0.61
CA SER A 87 -0.60 -10.65 -0.66
C SER A 87 -1.41 -11.18 -1.84
N GLY A 88 -1.36 -12.50 -2.04
CA GLY A 88 -2.41 -13.19 -2.80
C GLY A 88 -3.78 -13.05 -2.12
N PRO A 89 -4.86 -13.39 -2.84
CA PRO A 89 -6.20 -13.42 -2.25
C PRO A 89 -6.25 -14.37 -1.05
N ASP A 90 -6.97 -13.99 -0.01
CA ASP A 90 -7.25 -14.83 1.15
C ASP A 90 -8.41 -15.81 0.88
N GLY A 91 -8.88 -16.50 1.93
CA GLY A 91 -9.99 -17.47 1.83
C GLY A 91 -11.33 -16.90 1.35
N ILE A 92 -11.49 -15.57 1.32
CA ILE A 92 -12.67 -14.88 0.79
C ILE A 92 -12.38 -14.13 -0.51
N GLY A 93 -11.19 -14.30 -1.10
CA GLY A 93 -10.81 -13.70 -2.37
C GLY A 93 -10.21 -12.29 -2.26
N SER A 94 -10.06 -11.73 -1.06
CA SER A 94 -9.54 -10.38 -0.86
C SER A 94 -8.03 -10.42 -0.60
N PRO A 95 -7.21 -9.65 -1.32
CA PRO A 95 -5.81 -9.50 -0.95
C PRO A 95 -5.67 -8.63 0.32
N TRP A 96 -4.56 -8.81 1.04
CA TRP A 96 -4.23 -8.06 2.25
C TRP A 96 -2.96 -7.23 2.06
N PRO A 97 -2.89 -6.02 2.65
CA PRO A 97 -1.63 -5.31 2.77
C PRO A 97 -0.60 -6.13 3.55
N VAL A 98 0.53 -6.46 2.91
CA VAL A 98 1.61 -7.22 3.54
C VAL A 98 2.20 -6.38 4.68
N GLY A 99 2.31 -6.97 5.87
CA GLY A 99 2.75 -6.25 7.07
C GLY A 99 1.75 -5.17 7.55
N LEU A 100 0.49 -5.24 7.09
CA LEU A 100 -0.57 -4.27 7.38
C LEU A 100 -0.20 -2.85 6.91
N GLY A 101 -0.09 -1.89 7.84
CA GLY A 101 0.34 -0.52 7.52
C GLY A 101 1.71 -0.44 6.85
N GLN A 102 2.60 -1.42 7.09
CA GLN A 102 3.94 -1.46 6.49
C GLN A 102 3.91 -1.50 4.96
N GLY A 103 2.96 -2.23 4.38
CA GLY A 103 2.77 -2.34 2.93
C GLY A 103 2.02 -1.18 2.30
N CYS A 104 1.70 -0.11 3.05
CA CYS A 104 0.90 1.01 2.58
C CYS A 104 1.73 2.30 2.60
N TYR A 105 2.16 2.77 1.42
CA TYR A 105 2.96 3.98 1.30
C TYR A 105 2.13 5.11 0.72
N ARG A 106 1.84 6.13 1.53
CA ARG A 106 1.04 7.28 1.09
C ARG A 106 1.76 8.06 -0.01
N VAL A 107 1.01 8.45 -1.04
CA VAL A 107 1.49 9.31 -2.12
C VAL A 107 0.78 10.67 -2.06
N THR A 108 1.55 11.75 -2.20
CA THR A 108 1.02 13.10 -2.32
C THR A 108 1.55 13.78 -3.56
N SER A 109 0.70 14.56 -4.23
CA SER A 109 1.16 15.45 -5.29
C SER A 109 1.74 16.74 -4.69
N SER A 110 2.81 17.24 -5.30
CA SER A 110 3.46 18.51 -5.00
C SER A 110 3.82 19.21 -6.32
N GLU A 111 4.28 20.47 -6.27
CA GLU A 111 4.85 21.15 -7.45
C GLU A 111 6.02 20.38 -8.08
N LYS A 112 6.73 19.58 -7.28
CA LYS A 112 7.85 18.73 -7.72
C LYS A 112 7.39 17.35 -8.21
N GLY A 113 6.08 17.15 -8.40
CA GLY A 113 5.47 15.87 -8.78
C GLY A 113 5.00 15.03 -7.60
N ARG A 114 4.72 13.75 -7.86
CA ARG A 114 4.23 12.78 -6.87
C ARG A 114 5.36 12.33 -5.94
N ARG A 115 5.10 12.38 -4.63
CA ARG A 115 6.04 12.03 -3.57
C ARG A 115 5.49 10.90 -2.71
N VAL A 116 6.31 9.89 -2.47
CA VAL A 116 6.01 8.77 -1.57
C VAL A 116 6.50 9.13 -0.18
N HIS A 117 5.63 8.97 0.81
CA HIS A 117 5.95 9.20 2.22
C HIS A 117 6.53 7.93 2.82
N LEU A 118 7.69 8.06 3.45
CA LEU A 118 8.41 7.01 4.14
C LEU A 118 8.39 7.32 5.64
N GLN A 119 7.91 6.39 6.46
CA GLN A 119 7.76 6.60 7.90
C GLN A 119 8.56 5.55 8.67
N HIS A 120 9.60 5.98 9.38
CA HIS A 120 10.41 5.08 10.20
C HIS A 120 9.54 4.37 11.25
N GLY A 121 9.72 3.06 11.40
CA GLY A 121 8.92 2.23 12.32
C GLY A 121 7.48 1.94 11.87
N THR A 122 6.99 2.57 10.78
CA THR A 122 5.69 2.28 10.17
C THR A 122 5.83 1.59 8.83
N ASN A 123 6.74 2.06 7.97
CA ASN A 123 7.03 1.45 6.68
C ASN A 123 8.52 1.08 6.58
N PRO A 124 8.86 -0.08 5.99
CA PRO A 124 10.22 -0.39 5.63
C PRO A 124 10.79 0.65 4.65
N ILE A 125 12.04 1.07 4.87
CA ILE A 125 12.70 2.10 4.06
C ILE A 125 13.71 1.40 3.14
N PRO A 126 13.74 1.69 1.83
CA PRO A 126 14.78 1.15 0.94
C PRO A 126 16.16 1.65 1.36
N ASP A 127 17.18 0.77 1.35
CA ASP A 127 18.52 1.09 1.84
C ASP A 127 19.12 2.35 1.18
N GLY A 128 18.94 2.51 -0.13
CA GLY A 128 19.43 3.69 -0.87
C GLY A 128 18.72 5.00 -0.56
N ALA A 129 17.57 4.97 0.13
CA ALA A 129 16.90 6.19 0.57
C ALA A 129 17.63 6.79 1.78
N LEU A 130 18.19 5.96 2.68
CA LEU A 130 18.65 6.31 4.03
C LEU A 130 19.73 7.41 4.11
N HIS A 131 20.35 7.78 2.98
CA HIS A 131 21.45 8.75 2.93
C HIS A 131 21.02 10.22 2.89
N LYS A 132 19.71 10.51 2.93
CA LYS A 132 19.23 11.89 3.02
C LYS A 132 19.03 12.30 4.48
N PRO A 133 19.71 13.35 4.99
CA PRO A 133 19.54 13.77 6.37
C PRO A 133 18.07 14.09 6.66
N ALA A 134 17.62 13.70 7.85
CA ALA A 134 16.33 14.04 8.40
C ALA A 134 16.23 15.57 8.63
N SER A 135 16.06 16.33 7.55
CA SER A 135 15.56 17.69 7.63
C SER A 135 14.11 17.60 8.11
N GLU A 136 13.73 18.46 9.06
CA GLU A 136 12.49 18.51 9.87
C GLU A 136 11.17 18.46 9.06
N GLY A 137 10.94 17.38 8.35
CA GLY A 137 9.77 17.16 7.51
C GLY A 137 9.57 15.68 7.21
N PRO A 138 8.37 15.29 6.72
CA PRO A 138 8.09 13.91 6.39
C PRO A 138 9.09 13.43 5.34
N TYR A 139 9.79 12.35 5.67
CA TYR A 139 10.80 11.75 4.83
C TYR A 139 10.13 11.25 3.54
N GLN A 140 10.51 11.83 2.40
CA GLN A 140 9.80 11.64 1.13
C GLN A 140 10.75 11.39 -0.04
N VAL A 141 10.38 10.45 -0.91
CA VAL A 141 11.09 10.15 -2.16
C VAL A 141 10.20 10.41 -3.37
N ASP A 142 10.82 10.51 -4.55
CA ASP A 142 10.07 10.60 -5.81
C ASP A 142 9.35 9.28 -6.08
N LEU A 143 8.09 9.34 -6.55
CA LEU A 143 7.31 8.14 -6.84
C LEU A 143 7.97 7.27 -7.92
N LYS A 144 8.44 7.85 -9.02
CA LYS A 144 9.04 7.07 -10.10
C LYS A 144 10.32 6.38 -9.64
N ALA A 145 11.14 7.08 -8.86
CA ALA A 145 12.34 6.50 -8.25
C ALA A 145 11.98 5.33 -7.31
N PHE A 146 10.96 5.50 -6.46
CA PHE A 146 10.49 4.44 -5.56
C PHE A 146 9.99 3.20 -6.31
N LEU A 147 9.13 3.39 -7.33
CA LEU A 147 8.62 2.28 -8.14
C LEU A 147 9.73 1.57 -8.92
N ARG A 148 10.75 2.31 -9.39
CA ARG A 148 11.93 1.72 -10.03
C ARG A 148 12.70 0.84 -9.05
N THR A 149 12.94 1.30 -7.82
CA THR A 149 13.61 0.48 -6.81
C THR A 149 12.87 -0.83 -6.54
N ILE A 150 11.53 -0.80 -6.45
CA ILE A 150 10.73 -2.04 -6.30
C ILE A 150 10.96 -3.01 -7.46
N ARG A 151 10.98 -2.50 -8.70
CA ARG A 151 11.23 -3.31 -9.91
C ARG A 151 12.62 -3.93 -9.91
N GLU A 152 13.62 -3.15 -9.54
CA GLU A 152 15.02 -3.60 -9.41
C GLU A 152 15.13 -4.70 -8.34
N THR A 153 14.57 -4.48 -7.14
CA THR A 153 14.58 -5.46 -6.04
C THR A 153 13.84 -6.76 -6.40
N THR A 154 12.76 -6.68 -7.17
CA THR A 154 11.94 -7.85 -7.53
C THR A 154 12.44 -8.59 -8.77
N GLY A 155 13.50 -8.10 -9.42
CA GLY A 155 14.00 -8.64 -10.70
C GLY A 155 13.02 -8.44 -11.87
N VAL A 156 11.94 -7.67 -11.69
CA VAL A 156 10.98 -7.33 -12.74
C VAL A 156 11.57 -6.18 -13.53
N THR A 157 12.42 -6.50 -14.51
CA THR A 157 12.72 -5.53 -15.57
C THR A 157 11.44 -5.28 -16.33
N ALA A 158 11.10 -4.01 -16.55
CA ALA A 158 9.93 -3.63 -17.33
C ALA A 158 10.00 -4.36 -18.68
N SER A 159 9.13 -5.37 -18.86
CA SER A 159 8.94 -5.99 -20.17
C SER A 159 8.39 -4.91 -21.08
N SER A 160 9.30 -4.32 -21.86
CA SER A 160 8.96 -3.56 -23.04
C SER A 160 8.28 -4.50 -24.03
N GLU A 161 7.26 -3.96 -24.70
CA GLU A 161 6.71 -4.39 -25.99
C GLU A 161 6.00 -5.75 -26.07
N LYS A 162 4.70 -5.66 -26.37
CA LYS A 162 4.27 -5.98 -27.73
C LYS A 162 3.09 -5.13 -28.19
#